data_AF-A0A927LN87-F1
#
_entry.id   AF-A0A927LN87-F1
#
_cell.length_a   1.000
_cell.length_b   1.000
_cell.length_c   1.000
_cell.angle_alpha   90.00
_cell.angle_beta   90.00
_cell.angle_gamma   90.00
#
_symmetry.space_group_name_H-M   'P 1'
#
loop_
_entity.id
_entity.type
_entity.pdbx_description
1 polymer ?
#
loop_
_entity_poly.entity_id
_entity_poly.type
_entity_poly.pdbx_seq_one_letter_code
_entity_poly.pdbx_strand_id
1 'polypeptide(L)'
;MKHFLYLLFLIQFQNCKSDTVSIPTISSNKEIKVADTIQDNYLINSVDKIAIGEKIEDKNKILQLKTTLKNALSREVMKPYMWDIFDSDNDTLLQFYNYKKFIINRMEFKSYFINIDYEDGNYESILLVNESLDIEYNSLLVYEQLRSEENQSRNAQIMGDRVKITFKSPTSSENLDFQVKDGMFLDYFDSVSVDRKWGDKKILMGNLFYEYELKGKTTDHLKIGPWVEVRYSSEYDKIIIENGNYINGLKDGDWYFSPEGPVDVIKKFDKGKFISKSYR
;
A
#
# COMPACT_ATOMS: atom_id res chain seq x y z
N MET A 1 -49.79 -59.28 41.14
CA MET A 1 -49.96 -60.55 40.39
C MET A 1 -49.12 -60.48 39.13
N LYS A 2 -48.27 -61.50 38.92
CA LYS A 2 -47.45 -61.82 37.74
C LYS A 2 -46.28 -60.86 37.41
N HIS A 3 -45.21 -61.05 38.18
CA HIS A 3 -43.85 -61.18 37.62
C HIS A 3 -43.76 -62.45 36.75
N PHE A 4 -42.89 -62.47 35.74
CA PHE A 4 -42.01 -63.60 35.36
C PHE A 4 -41.08 -63.11 34.22
N LEU A 5 -39.78 -62.86 34.44
CA LEU A 5 -38.62 -63.79 34.43
C LEU A 5 -38.36 -64.37 33.01
N TYR A 6 -37.16 -64.30 32.41
CA TYR A 6 -35.85 -64.83 32.83
C TYR A 6 -34.73 -63.98 32.18
N LEU A 7 -33.67 -63.54 32.87
CA LEU A 7 -32.50 -64.28 33.37
C LEU A 7 -31.50 -64.66 32.26
N LEU A 8 -30.34 -63.99 32.25
CA LEU A 8 -29.06 -64.70 32.33
C LEU A 8 -28.00 -63.77 32.93
N PHE A 9 -27.64 -64.15 34.14
CA PHE A 9 -26.56 -63.68 34.97
C PHE A 9 -25.30 -64.51 34.63
N LEU A 10 -24.16 -64.19 35.28
CA LEU A 10 -22.94 -65.03 35.41
C LEU A 10 -21.90 -64.83 34.28
N ILE A 11 -20.59 -64.73 34.51
CA ILE A 11 -19.67 -64.97 35.65
C ILE A 11 -18.39 -64.22 35.28
N GLN A 12 -17.88 -63.36 36.16
CA GLN A 12 -16.63 -63.50 36.92
C GLN A 12 -15.27 -63.57 36.17
N PHE A 13 -14.33 -62.91 36.85
CA PHE A 13 -12.94 -63.28 37.09
C PHE A 13 -11.85 -62.91 36.08
N GLN A 14 -10.80 -62.35 36.72
CA GLN A 14 -9.37 -62.56 36.45
C GLN A 14 -8.66 -61.56 35.52
N ASN A 15 -7.82 -60.76 36.19
CA ASN A 15 -6.50 -60.37 35.68
C ASN A 15 -5.79 -61.56 35.03
N CYS A 16 -5.46 -61.47 33.74
CA CYS A 16 -4.10 -61.74 33.23
C CYS A 16 -3.97 -61.49 31.72
N LYS A 17 -3.04 -60.57 31.38
CA LYS A 17 -2.16 -60.49 30.17
C LYS A 17 -2.87 -60.37 28.80
N SER A 18 -2.48 -59.50 27.88
CA SER A 18 -1.12 -59.06 27.51
C SER A 18 -1.16 -57.79 26.65
N ASP A 19 -0.09 -57.02 26.77
CA ASP A 19 0.58 -56.22 25.75
C ASP A 19 -0.17 -55.09 25.04
N THR A 20 0.09 -53.85 25.49
CA THR A 20 0.46 -52.79 24.54
C THR A 20 1.27 -51.69 25.24
N VAL A 21 2.47 -51.51 24.69
CA VAL A 21 3.53 -50.54 24.99
C VAL A 21 3.02 -49.19 25.51
N SER A 22 3.35 -48.85 26.75
CA SER A 22 3.24 -47.49 27.29
C SER A 22 4.43 -46.65 26.85
N ILE A 23 4.22 -45.67 25.96
CA ILE A 23 5.15 -44.55 25.77
C ILE A 23 4.60 -43.34 26.55
N PRO A 24 5.43 -42.64 27.32
CA PRO A 24 4.99 -41.76 28.39
C PRO A 24 4.54 -40.39 27.85
N THR A 25 3.48 -39.87 28.45
CA THR A 25 3.12 -38.45 28.42
C THR A 25 4.23 -37.65 29.11
N ILE A 26 5.18 -37.14 28.33
CA ILE A 26 6.18 -36.20 28.83
C ILE A 26 5.57 -34.81 28.82
N SER A 27 5.39 -34.28 30.03
CA SER A 27 5.22 -32.86 30.26
C SER A 27 6.39 -32.11 29.65
N SER A 28 6.11 -31.18 28.75
CA SER A 28 6.98 -30.02 28.57
C SER A 28 6.12 -28.77 28.68
N ASN A 29 6.16 -28.17 29.87
CA ASN A 29 6.11 -26.72 29.98
C ASN A 29 7.29 -26.16 29.19
N LYS A 30 7.10 -26.02 27.88
CA LYS A 30 7.80 -24.99 27.13
C LYS A 30 6.79 -23.88 27.04
N GLU A 31 6.97 -22.90 27.92
CA GLU A 31 6.65 -21.52 27.60
C GLU A 31 7.01 -21.32 26.13
N ILE A 32 5.98 -21.21 25.29
CA ILE A 32 6.15 -20.58 24.00
C ILE A 32 6.50 -19.15 24.41
N LYS A 33 7.80 -18.88 24.52
CA LYS A 33 8.31 -17.54 24.30
C LYS A 33 7.80 -17.20 22.91
N VAL A 34 6.66 -16.49 22.89
CA VAL A 34 6.30 -15.61 21.79
C VAL A 34 7.57 -14.80 21.61
N ALA A 35 8.35 -15.17 20.59
CA ALA A 35 9.54 -14.41 20.25
C ALA A 35 9.01 -12.99 20.05
N ASP A 36 9.43 -12.09 20.92
CA ASP A 36 9.15 -10.67 20.79
C ASP A 36 9.38 -10.33 19.33
N THR A 37 8.27 -10.03 18.64
CA THR A 37 8.28 -9.58 17.27
C THR A 37 9.25 -8.41 17.24
N ILE A 38 10.37 -8.56 16.53
CA ILE A 38 11.16 -7.40 16.12
C ILE A 38 10.19 -6.57 15.31
N GLN A 39 9.59 -5.58 15.95
CA GLN A 39 8.71 -4.65 15.29
C GLN A 39 9.61 -3.87 14.36
N ASP A 40 9.45 -4.10 13.06
CA ASP A 40 10.20 -3.42 12.02
C ASP A 40 10.10 -1.91 12.27
N ASN A 41 11.22 -1.29 12.65
CA ASN A 41 11.27 0.12 12.98
C ASN A 41 12.35 0.79 12.14
N TYR A 42 11.92 1.52 11.12
CA TYR A 42 12.81 2.25 10.22
C TYR A 42 12.45 3.73 10.23
N LEU A 43 13.47 4.57 10.37
CA LEU A 43 13.40 5.97 10.03
C LEU A 43 14.13 6.19 8.71
N ILE A 44 13.39 6.57 7.68
CA ILE A 44 13.92 6.84 6.33
C ILE A 44 13.78 8.34 6.08
N ASN A 45 14.84 9.07 6.39
CA ASN A 45 14.92 10.53 6.24
C ASN A 45 16.11 11.00 5.39
N SER A 46 16.85 10.04 4.84
CA SER A 46 18.03 10.26 4.01
C SER A 46 18.35 8.98 3.23
N VAL A 47 19.10 9.13 2.14
CA VAL A 47 19.66 7.99 1.40
C VAL A 47 20.97 7.58 2.07
N ASP A 48 21.02 6.35 2.57
CA ASP A 48 22.27 5.71 2.95
C ASP A 48 23.04 5.34 1.67
N LYS A 49 24.07 6.15 1.36
CA LYS A 49 24.84 6.08 0.12
C LYS A 49 25.62 4.77 -0.04
N ILE A 50 25.95 4.09 1.07
CA ILE A 50 26.69 2.82 1.04
C ILE A 50 25.78 1.68 0.55
N ALA A 51 24.47 1.80 0.77
CA ALA A 51 23.47 0.83 0.32
C ALA A 51 23.06 1.00 -1.15
N ILE A 52 23.56 2.02 -1.87
CA ILE A 52 23.30 2.16 -3.31
C ILE A 52 24.11 1.08 -4.03
N GLY A 53 23.39 0.16 -4.66
CA GLY A 53 23.93 -0.93 -5.45
C GLY A 53 24.15 -0.55 -6.91
N GLU A 54 24.25 -1.58 -7.74
CA GLU A 54 24.49 -1.41 -9.18
C GLU A 54 23.32 -0.68 -9.88
N LYS A 55 23.69 0.13 -10.88
CA LYS A 55 22.74 0.77 -11.80
C LYS A 55 22.01 -0.32 -12.58
N ILE A 56 20.71 -0.16 -12.71
CA ILE A 56 19.87 -1.06 -13.50
C ILE A 56 19.93 -0.60 -14.96
N GLU A 57 20.48 -1.44 -15.84
CA GLU A 57 20.58 -1.17 -17.28
C GLU A 57 19.55 -1.94 -18.12
N ASP A 58 18.90 -2.96 -17.53
CA ASP A 58 17.89 -3.76 -18.23
C ASP A 58 16.66 -2.89 -18.58
N LYS A 59 16.41 -2.74 -19.88
CA LYS A 59 15.36 -1.85 -20.41
C LYS A 59 13.96 -2.26 -19.98
N ASN A 60 13.67 -3.56 -19.91
CA ASN A 60 12.36 -4.06 -19.49
C ASN A 60 12.13 -3.77 -18.01
N LYS A 61 13.18 -3.94 -17.19
CA LYS A 61 13.15 -3.64 -15.77
C LYS A 61 12.98 -2.14 -15.51
N ILE A 62 13.68 -1.29 -16.26
CA ILE A 62 13.50 0.16 -16.19
C ILE A 62 12.04 0.54 -16.53
N LEU A 63 11.48 -0.01 -17.62
CA LEU A 63 10.09 0.24 -17.99
C LEU A 63 9.12 -0.17 -16.89
N GLN A 64 9.32 -1.35 -16.30
CA GLN A 64 8.52 -1.83 -15.17
C GLN A 64 8.62 -0.89 -13.97
N LEU A 65 9.83 -0.44 -13.61
CA LEU A 65 10.05 0.47 -12.48
C LEU A 65 9.45 1.85 -12.72
N LYS A 66 9.50 2.38 -13.95
CA LYS A 66 8.81 3.62 -14.32
C LYS A 66 7.31 3.49 -14.16
N THR A 67 6.70 2.42 -14.66
CA THR A 67 5.28 2.15 -14.44
C THR A 67 4.95 2.02 -12.94
N THR A 68 5.80 1.34 -12.18
CA THR A 68 5.61 1.17 -10.73
C THR A 68 5.69 2.51 -9.98
N LEU A 69 6.70 3.33 -10.28
CA LEU A 69 6.85 4.67 -9.71
C LEU A 69 5.65 5.56 -10.08
N LYS A 70 5.24 5.54 -11.35
CA LYS A 70 4.07 6.26 -11.84
C LYS A 70 2.82 5.85 -11.06
N ASN A 71 2.58 4.55 -10.88
CA ASN A 71 1.44 4.06 -10.10
C ASN A 71 1.51 4.49 -8.63
N ALA A 72 2.69 4.41 -7.99
CA ALA A 72 2.86 4.84 -6.61
C ALA A 72 2.55 6.34 -6.42
N LEU A 73 3.02 7.18 -7.34
CA LEU A 73 2.76 8.62 -7.33
C LEU A 73 1.31 8.95 -7.72
N SER A 74 0.77 8.30 -8.74
CA SER A 74 -0.63 8.46 -9.16
C SER A 74 -1.64 7.99 -8.12
N ARG A 75 -1.22 7.21 -7.11
CA ARG A 75 -2.05 6.87 -5.95
C ARG A 75 -2.18 7.99 -4.94
N GLU A 76 -1.32 9.00 -4.98
CA GLU A 76 -1.40 10.18 -4.13
C GLU A 76 -2.44 11.16 -4.64
N VAL A 77 -3.04 11.92 -3.72
CA VAL A 77 -4.10 12.87 -4.05
C VAL A 77 -3.54 14.13 -4.72
N MET A 78 -2.34 14.54 -4.30
CA MET A 78 -1.69 15.77 -4.75
C MET A 78 -0.90 15.57 -6.04
N LYS A 79 -0.77 16.62 -6.87
CA LYS A 79 0.15 16.61 -8.01
C LYS A 79 1.59 16.45 -7.49
N PRO A 80 2.34 15.42 -7.93
CA PRO A 80 3.77 15.34 -7.63
C PRO A 80 4.53 16.46 -8.33
N TYR A 81 5.47 17.13 -7.66
CA TYR A 81 6.21 18.24 -8.27
C TYR A 81 7.17 17.78 -9.38
N MET A 82 7.62 16.52 -9.31
CA MET A 82 8.47 15.92 -10.34
C MET A 82 7.67 15.28 -11.47
N TRP A 83 6.39 15.60 -11.65
CA TRP A 83 5.56 14.84 -12.60
C TRP A 83 6.08 14.88 -14.04
N ASP A 84 6.67 16.01 -14.45
CA ASP A 84 7.17 16.25 -15.81
C ASP A 84 8.33 15.32 -16.20
N ILE A 85 8.90 14.55 -15.26
CA ILE A 85 9.90 13.50 -15.52
C ILE A 85 9.34 12.35 -16.37
N PHE A 86 8.01 12.20 -16.39
CA PHE A 86 7.32 11.15 -17.14
C PHE A 86 6.96 11.58 -18.57
N ASP A 87 7.25 12.83 -18.94
CA ASP A 87 7.10 13.28 -20.32
C ASP A 87 8.14 12.59 -21.21
N SER A 88 7.78 12.34 -22.48
CA SER A 88 8.61 11.56 -23.41
C SER A 88 10.03 12.10 -23.58
N ASP A 89 10.18 13.42 -23.43
CA ASP A 89 11.43 14.12 -23.65
C ASP A 89 12.38 14.02 -22.44
N ASN A 90 11.84 13.69 -21.26
CA ASN A 90 12.57 13.60 -19.99
C ASN A 90 12.76 12.16 -19.50
N ASP A 91 12.10 11.19 -20.12
CA ASP A 91 12.05 9.80 -19.66
C ASP A 91 13.44 9.12 -19.57
N THR A 92 14.44 9.61 -20.31
CA THR A 92 15.80 9.08 -20.26
C THR A 92 16.62 9.54 -19.04
N LEU A 93 16.15 10.57 -18.33
CA LEU A 93 16.85 11.17 -17.19
C LEU A 93 16.72 10.34 -15.91
N LEU A 94 15.66 9.54 -15.81
CA LEU A 94 15.39 8.68 -14.65
C LEU A 94 16.35 7.50 -14.57
N GLN A 95 17.19 7.50 -13.53
CA GLN A 95 18.14 6.43 -13.27
C GLN A 95 17.69 5.60 -12.06
N PHE A 96 17.76 4.28 -12.19
CA PHE A 96 17.39 3.34 -11.14
C PHE A 96 18.60 2.53 -10.70
N TYR A 97 18.73 2.35 -9.40
CA TYR A 97 19.77 1.55 -8.78
C TYR A 97 19.12 0.55 -7.82
N ASN A 98 19.68 -0.66 -7.76
CA ASN A 98 19.33 -1.54 -6.65
C ASN A 98 19.68 -0.85 -5.33
N TYR A 99 18.86 -1.07 -4.31
CA TYR A 99 19.12 -0.57 -2.97
C TYR A 99 19.04 -1.71 -1.96
N LYS A 100 18.95 -1.42 -0.66
CA LYS A 100 18.78 -2.45 0.37
C LYS A 100 17.36 -3.01 0.41
N LYS A 101 17.19 -4.15 1.06
CA LYS A 101 15.87 -4.73 1.30
C LYS A 101 15.27 -4.16 2.59
N PHE A 102 13.95 -4.08 2.64
CA PHE A 102 13.21 -3.76 3.85
C PHE A 102 12.32 -4.95 4.19
N ILE A 103 12.21 -5.27 5.47
CA ILE A 103 11.25 -6.26 5.95
C ILE A 103 10.19 -5.47 6.70
N ILE A 104 8.92 -5.57 6.29
CA ILE A 104 7.83 -4.86 6.94
C ILE A 104 6.69 -5.84 7.14
N ASN A 105 6.26 -6.02 8.39
CA ASN A 105 5.22 -6.99 8.74
C ASN A 105 5.56 -8.41 8.22
N ARG A 106 6.82 -8.83 8.40
CA ARG A 106 7.36 -10.14 7.94
C ARG A 106 7.38 -10.36 6.43
N MET A 107 7.11 -9.32 5.63
CA MET A 107 7.19 -9.36 4.17
C MET A 107 8.46 -8.66 3.71
N GLU A 108 9.19 -9.27 2.78
CA GLU A 108 10.36 -8.66 2.15
C GLU A 108 9.92 -7.74 1.01
N PHE A 109 10.38 -6.50 1.04
CA PHE A 109 10.24 -5.52 -0.03
C PHE A 109 11.60 -5.26 -0.65
N LYS A 110 11.67 -5.35 -1.98
CA LYS A 110 12.80 -4.79 -2.70
C LYS A 110 12.70 -3.28 -2.65
N SER A 111 13.83 -2.61 -2.72
CA SER A 111 13.82 -1.17 -2.88
C SER A 111 14.81 -0.70 -3.92
N TYR A 112 14.49 0.45 -4.47
CA TYR A 112 15.21 1.08 -5.56
C TYR A 112 15.53 2.51 -5.19
N PHE A 113 16.79 2.86 -5.35
CA PHE A 113 17.21 4.24 -5.31
C PHE A 113 17.00 4.84 -6.70
N ILE A 114 16.35 5.98 -6.75
CA ILE A 114 16.03 6.71 -7.97
C ILE A 114 16.76 8.03 -7.90
N ASN A 115 17.42 8.38 -8.99
CA ASN A 115 18.12 9.65 -9.13
C ASN A 115 17.76 10.29 -10.47
N ILE A 116 17.64 11.62 -10.44
CA ILE A 116 17.70 12.44 -11.64
C ILE A 116 18.80 13.48 -11.45
N ASP A 117 19.68 13.55 -12.44
CA ASP A 117 20.78 14.50 -12.48
C ASP A 117 20.40 15.62 -13.47
N TYR A 118 20.05 16.80 -12.95
CA TYR A 118 19.81 18.02 -13.73
C TYR A 118 21.03 18.95 -13.61
N GLU A 119 21.24 19.85 -14.57
CA GLU A 119 22.32 20.85 -14.47
C GLU A 119 22.21 21.72 -13.19
N ASP A 120 20.99 22.12 -12.83
CA ASP A 120 20.71 23.06 -11.73
C ASP A 120 19.82 22.48 -10.61
N GLY A 121 19.64 21.16 -10.59
CA GLY A 121 18.74 20.50 -9.65
C GLY A 121 19.15 19.07 -9.33
N ASN A 122 18.68 18.57 -8.18
CA ASN A 122 18.93 17.20 -7.76
C ASN A 122 17.62 16.57 -7.29
N TYR A 123 17.33 15.38 -7.80
CA TYR A 123 16.26 14.53 -7.31
C TYR A 123 16.81 13.20 -6.82
N GLU A 124 16.41 12.83 -5.61
CA GLU A 124 16.71 11.53 -5.02
C GLU A 124 15.47 10.96 -4.35
N SER A 125 15.17 9.68 -4.58
CA SER A 125 14.06 9.01 -3.92
C SER A 125 14.31 7.53 -3.65
N ILE A 126 13.54 6.96 -2.72
CA ILE A 126 13.55 5.51 -2.41
C ILE A 126 12.14 4.97 -2.62
N LEU A 127 12.01 4.03 -3.54
CA LEU A 127 10.78 3.31 -3.85
C LEU A 127 10.85 1.91 -3.25
N LEU A 128 9.88 1.53 -2.41
CA LEU A 128 9.68 0.16 -1.97
C LEU A 128 8.72 -0.55 -2.92
N VAL A 129 9.02 -1.81 -3.27
CA VAL A 129 8.22 -2.61 -4.19
C VAL A 129 8.13 -4.05 -3.70
N ASN A 130 6.91 -4.57 -3.64
CA ASN A 130 6.65 -6.00 -3.56
C ASN A 130 6.40 -6.56 -4.96
N GLU A 131 7.45 -7.08 -5.58
CA GLU A 131 7.39 -7.59 -6.95
C GLU A 131 6.58 -8.87 -7.12
N SER A 132 6.19 -9.53 -6.02
CA SER A 132 5.32 -10.71 -6.09
C SER A 132 3.86 -10.37 -6.41
N LEU A 133 3.49 -9.09 -6.34
CA LEU A 133 2.14 -8.59 -6.56
C LEU A 133 2.04 -7.78 -7.85
N ASP A 134 1.03 -8.11 -8.67
CA ASP A 134 0.68 -7.43 -9.91
C ASP A 134 -0.61 -6.60 -9.71
N ILE A 135 -0.54 -5.61 -8.83
CA ILE A 135 -1.62 -4.67 -8.50
C ILE A 135 -1.05 -3.29 -8.17
N GLU A 136 -1.87 -2.24 -8.25
CA GLU A 136 -1.45 -0.84 -8.03
C GLU A 136 -0.95 -0.57 -6.60
N TYR A 137 -1.23 -1.47 -5.65
CA TYR A 137 -0.92 -1.31 -4.24
C TYR A 137 0.42 -1.92 -3.81
N ASN A 138 1.20 -2.44 -4.75
CA ASN A 138 2.43 -3.18 -4.49
C ASN A 138 3.65 -2.32 -4.16
N SER A 139 3.54 -0.99 -4.21
CA SER A 139 4.68 -0.09 -4.07
C SER A 139 4.33 1.20 -3.32
N LEU A 140 5.35 1.82 -2.75
CA LEU A 140 5.25 3.08 -2.00
C LEU A 140 6.57 3.84 -2.07
N LEU A 141 6.51 5.14 -2.38
CA LEU A 141 7.66 6.03 -2.28
C LEU A 141 7.83 6.48 -0.83
N VAL A 142 8.93 6.09 -0.18
CA VAL A 142 9.15 6.27 1.27
C VAL A 142 10.17 7.35 1.61
N TYR A 143 10.91 7.82 0.61
CA TYR A 143 11.80 8.96 0.74
C TYR A 143 11.84 9.71 -0.59
N GLU A 144 11.95 11.03 -0.51
CA GLU A 144 12.09 11.91 -1.65
C GLU A 144 12.77 13.20 -1.23
N GLN A 145 13.68 13.70 -2.05
CA GLN A 145 14.27 15.02 -1.94
C GLN A 145 14.40 15.59 -3.34
N LEU A 146 13.61 16.63 -3.61
CA LEU A 146 13.78 17.51 -4.75
C LEU A 146 14.45 18.80 -4.28
N ARG A 147 15.57 19.14 -4.89
CA ARG A 147 16.24 20.43 -4.74
C ARG A 147 16.28 21.11 -6.11
N SER A 148 15.45 22.13 -6.27
CA SER A 148 15.33 22.96 -7.48
C SER A 148 14.76 24.32 -7.08
N GLU A 149 14.17 25.06 -8.02
CA GLU A 149 13.34 26.24 -7.71
C GLU A 149 12.17 25.88 -6.76
N GLU A 150 11.62 24.67 -6.89
CA GLU A 150 10.53 24.15 -6.06
C GLU A 150 11.03 23.01 -5.17
N ASN A 151 11.42 23.34 -3.94
CA ASN A 151 11.92 22.34 -3.00
C ASN A 151 10.79 21.47 -2.41
N GLN A 152 10.94 20.15 -2.51
CA GLN A 152 10.04 19.17 -1.91
C GLN A 152 10.84 18.12 -1.16
N SER A 153 10.25 17.60 -0.07
CA SER A 153 10.79 16.45 0.63
C SER A 153 9.72 15.52 1.16
N ARG A 154 10.09 14.24 1.26
CA ARG A 154 9.29 13.17 1.84
C ARG A 154 10.18 12.33 2.74
N ASN A 155 9.70 12.06 3.95
CA ASN A 155 10.35 11.14 4.88
C ASN A 155 9.34 10.12 5.39
N ALA A 156 9.81 8.92 5.70
CA ALA A 156 8.97 7.86 6.25
C ALA A 156 9.46 7.39 7.63
N GLN A 157 8.49 7.04 8.47
CA GLN A 157 8.67 6.25 9.68
C GLN A 157 7.86 4.98 9.54
N ILE A 158 8.53 3.83 9.60
CA ILE A 158 7.92 2.50 9.55
C ILE A 158 7.93 1.95 10.96
N MET A 159 6.79 1.50 11.47
CA MET A 159 6.64 0.89 12.79
C MET A 159 5.68 -0.30 12.72
N GLY A 160 6.22 -1.52 12.69
CA GLY A 160 5.43 -2.74 12.55
C GLY A 160 4.81 -2.83 11.16
N ASP A 161 3.48 -2.86 11.09
CA ASP A 161 2.73 -2.85 9.82
C ASP A 161 2.31 -1.44 9.39
N ARG A 162 2.79 -0.38 10.05
CA ARG A 162 2.41 1.00 9.75
C ARG A 162 3.56 1.73 9.05
N VAL A 163 3.24 2.49 8.02
CA VAL A 163 4.16 3.45 7.37
C VAL A 163 3.54 4.83 7.45
N LYS A 164 4.19 5.73 8.19
CA LYS A 164 3.83 7.13 8.27
C LYS A 164 4.76 7.93 7.36
N ILE A 165 4.18 8.66 6.42
CA ILE A 165 4.89 9.57 5.52
C ILE A 165 4.60 11.00 5.95
N THR A 166 5.67 11.79 6.10
CA THR A 166 5.58 13.25 6.21
C THR A 166 6.05 13.85 4.90
N PHE A 167 5.13 14.52 4.23
CA PHE A 167 5.36 15.26 3.00
C PHE A 167 5.50 16.76 3.31
N LYS A 168 6.47 17.40 2.67
CA LYS A 168 6.69 18.85 2.76
C LYS A 168 6.89 19.39 1.35
N SER A 169 6.01 20.29 0.94
CA SER A 169 6.13 21.09 -0.27
C SER A 169 6.34 22.57 0.08
N PRO A 170 6.60 23.45 -0.90
CA PRO A 170 6.74 24.88 -0.65
C PRO A 170 5.50 25.52 0.00
N THR A 171 4.31 24.97 -0.26
CA THR A 171 3.03 25.55 0.14
C THR A 171 2.31 24.78 1.23
N SER A 172 2.70 23.53 1.52
CA SER A 172 1.95 22.66 2.45
C SER A 172 2.83 21.60 3.10
N SER A 173 2.35 21.07 4.23
CA SER A 173 2.88 19.84 4.81
C SER A 173 1.72 18.92 5.16
N GLU A 174 1.83 17.67 4.73
CA GLU A 174 0.79 16.67 4.90
C GLU A 174 1.39 15.41 5.52
N ASN A 175 0.56 14.71 6.31
CA ASN A 175 0.89 13.37 6.78
C ASN A 175 -0.02 12.36 6.10
N LEU A 176 0.59 11.32 5.54
CA LEU A 176 -0.08 10.19 4.92
C LEU A 176 0.27 8.94 5.71
N ASP A 177 -0.74 8.18 6.11
CA ASP A 177 -0.54 6.95 6.87
C ASP A 177 -0.99 5.75 6.04
N PHE A 178 -0.17 4.71 6.05
CA PHE A 178 -0.41 3.46 5.32
C PHE A 178 -0.30 2.26 6.23
N GLN A 179 -1.12 1.24 5.97
CA GLN A 179 -0.98 -0.09 6.56
C GLN A 179 -0.39 -1.06 5.53
N VAL A 180 0.60 -1.84 5.96
CA VAL A 180 1.18 -2.93 5.19
C VAL A 180 0.44 -4.22 5.51
N LYS A 181 -0.36 -4.68 4.56
CA LYS A 181 -1.17 -5.89 4.70
C LYS A 181 -1.02 -6.77 3.48
N ASP A 182 -0.68 -8.05 3.70
CA ASP A 182 -0.45 -9.04 2.62
C ASP A 182 0.51 -8.54 1.53
N GLY A 183 1.51 -7.75 1.93
CA GLY A 183 2.51 -7.18 1.03
C GLY A 183 2.04 -5.96 0.21
N MET A 184 0.87 -5.40 0.53
CA MET A 184 0.31 -4.18 -0.07
C MET A 184 0.44 -2.99 0.86
N PHE A 185 0.59 -1.78 0.31
CA PHE A 185 0.51 -0.53 1.05
C PHE A 185 -0.89 0.07 0.89
N LEU A 186 -1.71 0.04 1.94
CA LEU A 186 -3.12 0.50 1.92
C LEU A 186 -3.28 1.80 2.71
N ASP A 187 -4.08 2.74 2.22
CA ASP A 187 -4.36 3.98 2.94
C ASP A 187 -5.02 3.67 4.29
N TYR A 188 -4.55 4.32 5.35
CA TYR A 188 -5.06 4.14 6.70
C TYR A 188 -5.67 5.43 7.25
N PHE A 189 -6.79 5.29 7.96
CA PHE A 189 -7.46 6.39 8.64
C PHE A 189 -7.89 5.98 10.05
N ASP A 190 -7.68 6.87 11.03
CA ASP A 190 -8.18 6.65 12.40
C ASP A 190 -9.69 6.90 12.53
N SER A 191 -10.28 7.67 11.61
CA SER A 191 -11.70 8.04 11.64
C SER A 191 -12.56 7.10 10.80
N VAL A 192 -13.68 6.65 11.38
CA VAL A 192 -14.72 5.82 10.72
C VAL A 192 -15.37 6.53 9.52
N SER A 193 -15.40 7.86 9.54
CA SER A 193 -15.88 8.70 8.45
C SER A 193 -14.82 9.73 8.11
N VAL A 194 -14.58 9.91 6.81
CA VAL A 194 -13.58 10.84 6.28
C VAL A 194 -14.29 11.87 5.42
N ASP A 195 -14.03 13.15 5.69
CA ASP A 195 -14.41 14.32 4.87
C ASP A 195 -13.25 15.32 5.02
N ARG A 196 -12.16 15.07 4.27
CA ARG A 196 -10.94 15.90 4.28
C ARG A 196 -10.92 16.76 3.01
N LYS A 197 -10.65 18.05 3.16
CA LYS A 197 -10.58 19.04 2.07
C LYS A 197 -9.40 19.97 2.29
N TRP A 198 -8.56 20.18 1.27
CA TRP A 198 -7.39 21.04 1.36
C TRP A 198 -6.96 21.56 -0.01
N GLY A 199 -6.01 22.50 0.00
CA GLY A 199 -5.58 23.24 -1.19
C GLY A 199 -6.55 24.36 -1.57
N ASP A 200 -6.32 24.95 -2.75
CA ASP A 200 -7.10 26.10 -3.20
C ASP A 200 -8.52 25.72 -3.62
N LYS A 201 -9.45 26.68 -3.52
CA LYS A 201 -10.80 26.47 -4.04
C LYS A 201 -10.79 26.47 -5.57
N LYS A 202 -11.39 25.44 -6.18
CA LYS A 202 -11.54 25.30 -7.64
C LYS A 202 -13.01 25.13 -8.00
N ILE A 203 -13.42 25.67 -9.15
CA ILE A 203 -14.75 25.42 -9.70
C ILE A 203 -14.63 24.21 -10.63
N LEU A 204 -15.25 23.09 -10.28
CA LEU A 204 -15.35 21.90 -11.11
C LEU A 204 -16.82 21.65 -11.40
N MET A 205 -17.18 21.46 -12.66
CA MET A 205 -18.56 21.19 -13.08
C MET A 205 -19.58 22.25 -12.60
N GLY A 206 -19.16 23.52 -12.49
CA GLY A 206 -20.00 24.60 -11.96
C GLY A 206 -20.20 24.59 -10.44
N ASN A 207 -19.59 23.65 -9.71
CA ASN A 207 -19.62 23.57 -8.26
C ASN A 207 -18.27 23.93 -7.65
N LEU A 208 -18.30 24.47 -6.42
CA LEU A 208 -17.09 24.81 -5.67
C LEU A 208 -16.54 23.55 -4.99
N PHE A 209 -15.33 23.16 -5.37
CA PHE A 209 -14.54 22.12 -4.72
C PHE A 209 -13.27 22.71 -4.13
N TYR A 210 -12.63 21.95 -3.25
CA TYR A 210 -11.23 22.18 -2.93
C TYR A 210 -10.37 21.46 -3.97
N GLU A 211 -9.12 21.90 -4.13
CA GLU A 211 -8.16 21.27 -5.03
C GLU A 211 -8.01 19.78 -4.75
N TYR A 212 -8.14 19.41 -3.47
CA TYR A 212 -8.08 18.04 -3.01
C TYR A 212 -9.21 17.74 -2.02
N GLU A 213 -9.89 16.61 -2.21
CA GLU A 213 -10.94 16.13 -1.31
C GLU A 213 -10.91 14.60 -1.20
N LEU A 214 -11.10 14.09 0.02
CA LEU A 214 -11.34 12.68 0.28
C LEU A 214 -12.59 12.54 1.12
N LYS A 215 -13.58 11.80 0.60
CA LYS A 215 -14.85 11.59 1.28
C LYS A 215 -15.32 10.15 1.19
N GLY A 216 -15.58 9.55 2.35
CA GLY A 216 -16.05 8.17 2.43
C GLY A 216 -16.05 7.60 3.84
N LYS A 217 -16.19 6.28 3.95
CA LYS A 217 -16.18 5.55 5.22
C LYS A 217 -15.01 4.58 5.31
N THR A 218 -14.62 4.29 6.53
CA THR A 218 -13.62 3.27 6.83
C THR A 218 -14.16 2.21 7.79
N THR A 219 -13.60 1.01 7.68
CA THR A 219 -13.76 -0.09 8.63
C THR A 219 -12.37 -0.69 8.84
N ASP A 220 -12.01 -0.97 10.09
CA ASP A 220 -10.67 -1.44 10.45
C ASP A 220 -9.56 -0.56 9.86
N HIS A 221 -9.78 0.76 9.91
CA HIS A 221 -8.91 1.82 9.37
C HIS A 221 -8.75 1.88 7.84
N LEU A 222 -9.38 0.99 7.09
CA LEU A 222 -9.26 0.92 5.63
C LEU A 222 -10.52 1.46 4.93
N LYS A 223 -10.36 2.03 3.73
CA LYS A 223 -11.47 2.50 2.91
C LYS A 223 -12.46 1.36 2.61
N ILE A 224 -13.76 1.63 2.76
CA ILE A 224 -14.83 0.67 2.46
C ILE A 224 -16.03 1.35 1.81
N GLY A 225 -16.70 0.65 0.90
CA GLY A 225 -17.91 1.11 0.24
C GLY A 225 -17.67 2.33 -0.66
N PRO A 226 -18.68 3.19 -0.86
CA PRO A 226 -18.59 4.33 -1.76
C PRO A 226 -17.61 5.40 -1.27
N TRP A 227 -16.76 5.88 -2.19
CA TRP A 227 -15.83 6.98 -1.97
C TRP A 227 -15.90 8.00 -3.12
N VAL A 228 -15.62 9.24 -2.77
CA VAL A 228 -15.40 10.35 -3.70
C VAL A 228 -14.03 10.95 -3.40
N GLU A 229 -13.22 11.10 -4.44
CA GLU A 229 -11.88 11.66 -4.37
C GLU A 229 -11.75 12.79 -5.40
N VAL A 230 -11.41 14.00 -4.94
CA VAL A 230 -10.96 15.08 -5.82
C VAL A 230 -9.46 15.11 -5.73
N ARG A 231 -8.79 14.84 -6.86
CA ARG A 231 -7.35 14.55 -6.90
C ARG A 231 -6.75 14.93 -8.24
N TYR A 232 -5.43 15.10 -8.26
CA TYR A 232 -4.71 15.20 -9.52
C TYR A 232 -4.73 13.87 -10.26
N SER A 233 -5.09 13.90 -11.54
CA SER A 233 -4.95 12.77 -12.44
C SER A 233 -3.95 13.11 -13.52
N SER A 234 -2.90 12.30 -13.56
CA SER A 234 -1.88 12.36 -14.59
C SER A 234 -2.37 12.03 -15.99
N GLU A 235 -3.47 11.26 -16.09
CA GLU A 235 -4.04 10.91 -17.39
C GLU A 235 -4.65 12.12 -18.08
N TYR A 236 -5.17 13.06 -17.27
CA TYR A 236 -5.80 14.29 -17.74
C TYR A 236 -4.94 15.53 -17.53
N ASP A 237 -3.77 15.37 -16.88
CA ASP A 237 -2.91 16.45 -16.36
C ASP A 237 -3.71 17.58 -15.67
N LYS A 238 -4.69 17.20 -14.85
CA LYS A 238 -5.51 18.17 -14.11
C LYS A 238 -6.15 17.54 -12.88
N ILE A 239 -6.74 18.38 -12.03
CA ILE A 239 -7.59 17.94 -10.93
C ILE A 239 -8.90 17.40 -11.50
N ILE A 240 -9.28 16.19 -11.09
CA ILE A 240 -10.50 15.52 -11.52
C ILE A 240 -11.29 15.03 -10.31
N ILE A 241 -12.54 14.64 -10.55
CA ILE A 241 -13.36 13.91 -9.58
C ILE A 241 -13.33 12.43 -9.95
N GLU A 242 -12.97 11.59 -8.99
CA GLU A 242 -13.08 10.14 -9.06
C GLU A 242 -14.12 9.65 -8.05
N ASN A 243 -14.96 8.70 -8.44
CA ASN A 243 -15.86 8.05 -7.50
C ASN A 243 -16.03 6.57 -7.83
N GLY A 244 -16.19 5.76 -6.80
CA GLY A 244 -16.29 4.31 -6.94
C GLY A 244 -16.41 3.63 -5.59
N ASN A 245 -16.20 2.31 -5.56
CA ASN A 245 -16.24 1.54 -4.32
C ASN A 245 -14.85 1.04 -3.93
N TYR A 246 -14.64 0.93 -2.62
CA TYR A 246 -13.53 0.21 -2.03
C TYR A 246 -14.01 -1.05 -1.31
N ILE A 247 -13.20 -2.10 -1.35
CA ILE A 247 -13.29 -3.27 -0.47
C ILE A 247 -11.95 -3.45 0.26
N ASN A 248 -11.97 -3.35 1.59
CA ASN A 248 -10.77 -3.49 2.44
C ASN A 248 -9.57 -2.65 1.96
N GLY A 249 -9.80 -1.38 1.61
CA GLY A 249 -8.76 -0.45 1.15
C GLY A 249 -8.41 -0.53 -0.33
N LEU A 250 -9.02 -1.46 -1.09
CA LEU A 250 -8.72 -1.69 -2.51
C LEU A 250 -9.86 -1.24 -3.41
N LYS A 251 -9.56 -0.52 -4.51
CA LYS A 251 -10.57 -0.13 -5.52
C LYS A 251 -11.26 -1.38 -6.06
N ASP A 252 -12.58 -1.35 -6.15
CA ASP A 252 -13.39 -2.49 -6.61
C ASP A 252 -14.59 -2.04 -7.44
N GLY A 253 -14.94 -2.83 -8.44
CA GLY A 253 -16.01 -2.53 -9.38
C GLY A 253 -15.70 -1.35 -10.29
N ASP A 254 -16.74 -0.63 -10.70
CA ASP A 254 -16.62 0.50 -11.60
C ASP A 254 -16.22 1.77 -10.85
N TRP A 255 -15.21 2.45 -11.39
CA TRP A 255 -14.71 3.75 -10.97
C TRP A 255 -14.89 4.75 -12.08
N TYR A 256 -15.50 5.88 -11.76
CA TYR A 256 -15.89 6.93 -12.69
C TYR A 256 -14.94 8.11 -12.56
N PHE A 257 -14.43 8.60 -13.70
CA PHE A 257 -13.43 9.66 -13.79
C PHE A 257 -14.04 10.84 -14.56
N SER A 258 -14.11 12.00 -13.90
CA SER A 258 -14.80 13.19 -14.40
C SER A 258 -13.85 14.40 -14.36
N PRO A 259 -13.15 14.70 -15.48
CA PRO A 259 -12.19 15.81 -15.53
C PRO A 259 -12.84 17.19 -15.62
N GLU A 260 -13.95 17.32 -16.36
CA GLU A 260 -14.56 18.63 -16.67
C GLU A 260 -16.09 18.66 -16.51
N GLY A 261 -16.70 17.58 -16.04
CA GLY A 261 -18.17 17.49 -16.04
C GLY A 261 -18.66 16.05 -16.03
N PRO A 262 -19.28 15.60 -17.14
CA PRO A 262 -19.74 14.22 -17.23
C PRO A 262 -18.58 13.24 -17.05
N VAL A 263 -18.94 12.03 -16.66
CA VAL A 263 -18.01 10.90 -16.65
C VAL A 263 -17.44 10.76 -18.05
N ASP A 264 -16.12 10.86 -18.16
CA ASP A 264 -15.38 10.65 -19.41
C ASP A 264 -14.86 9.21 -19.49
N VAL A 265 -14.27 8.72 -18.40
CA VAL A 265 -13.71 7.37 -18.31
C VAL A 265 -14.36 6.57 -17.19
N ILE A 266 -14.58 5.29 -17.46
CA ILE A 266 -14.88 4.27 -16.46
C ILE A 266 -13.72 3.26 -16.45
N LYS A 267 -13.10 3.07 -15.28
CA LYS A 267 -12.13 1.99 -15.04
C LYS A 267 -12.77 0.95 -14.14
N LYS A 268 -12.60 -0.32 -14.49
CA LYS A 268 -13.10 -1.45 -13.69
C LYS A 268 -11.95 -2.09 -12.94
N PHE A 269 -12.18 -2.37 -11.66
CA PHE A 269 -11.22 -3.02 -10.77
C PHE A 269 -11.82 -4.27 -10.13
N ASP A 270 -10.97 -5.24 -9.81
CA ASP A 270 -11.27 -6.38 -8.94
C ASP A 270 -10.23 -6.37 -7.81
N LYS A 271 -10.64 -5.94 -6.62
CA LYS A 271 -9.78 -5.87 -5.43
C LYS A 271 -8.42 -5.23 -5.71
N GLY A 272 -8.43 -4.05 -6.33
CA GLY A 272 -7.24 -3.25 -6.63
C GLY A 272 -6.48 -3.66 -7.89
N LYS A 273 -6.89 -4.74 -8.55
CA LYS A 273 -6.38 -5.10 -9.88
C LYS A 273 -7.17 -4.38 -10.95
N PHE A 274 -6.50 -3.63 -11.82
CA PHE A 274 -7.11 -3.04 -13.01
C PHE A 274 -7.55 -4.14 -13.99
N ILE A 275 -8.81 -4.06 -14.45
CA ILE A 275 -9.41 -5.05 -15.36
C ILE A 275 -9.64 -4.46 -16.75
N SER A 276 -10.27 -3.30 -16.83
CA SER A 276 -10.62 -2.68 -18.11
C SER A 276 -10.86 -1.19 -17.98
N LYS A 277 -10.80 -0.49 -19.12
CA LYS A 277 -11.13 0.92 -19.26
C LYS A 277 -12.06 1.11 -20.44
N SER A 278 -13.07 1.95 -20.26
CA SER A 278 -14.01 2.36 -21.30
C SER A 278 -14.23 3.87 -21.25
N TYR A 279 -14.53 4.45 -22.40
CA TYR A 279 -14.84 5.87 -22.55
C TYR A 279 -16.36 6.06 -22.73
N ARG A 280 -16.88 7.19 -22.30
CA ARG A 280 -18.29 7.57 -22.46
C ARG A 280 -18.51 8.61 -23.55
#